data_AF-A0A0F4GSP8-F1
#
_entry.id   AF-A0A0F4GSP8-F1
#
_cell.length_a   1.000
_cell.length_b   1.000
_cell.length_c   1.000
_cell.angle_alpha   90.00
_cell.angle_beta   90.00
_cell.angle_gamma   90.00
#
_symmetry.space_group_name_H-M   'P 1'
#
loop_
_entity.id
_entity.type
_entity.pdbx_description
1 polymer ?
#
loop_
_entity_poly.entity_id
_entity_poly.type
_entity_poly.pdbx_seq_one_letter_code
_entity_poly.pdbx_strand_id
1 'polypeptide(L)'
;MGIFDYVSDLYAAMSIQTVEAEEPQKDDGGDEGSEGEDNKEEQSEDSEESGEPEEGGDDAEEEEEEEEEEEEEDEPEDIKPKLEEECLKTSACAPLKHHYDECAERVQHQTEQHGKAEEDCVEEFFHMMHCASQCAAPKLFRQLR
;
A
#
# COMPACT_ATOMS: atom_id res chain seq x y z
N MET A 1 25.73 0.20 5.84
CA MET A 1 24.70 0.19 6.88
C MET A 1 25.28 -0.53 8.09
N GLY A 2 25.76 0.26 9.07
CA GLY A 2 26.41 -0.28 10.26
C GLY A 2 25.39 -0.61 11.34
N ILE A 3 25.80 -1.37 12.36
CA ILE A 3 24.96 -1.63 13.56
C ILE A 3 24.43 -0.35 14.24
N PHE A 4 25.10 0.79 14.03
CA PHE A 4 24.64 2.09 14.52
C PHE A 4 23.42 2.63 13.76
N ASP A 5 23.28 2.34 12.47
CA ASP A 5 22.09 2.72 11.68
C ASP A 5 20.85 2.01 12.24
N TYR A 6 20.94 0.71 12.51
CA TYR A 6 19.82 -0.08 13.04
C TYR A 6 19.35 0.41 14.43
N VAL A 7 20.29 0.82 15.29
CA VAL A 7 19.95 1.36 16.62
C VAL A 7 19.36 2.77 16.51
N SER A 8 19.85 3.58 15.56
CA SER A 8 19.30 4.91 15.27
C SER A 8 17.86 4.81 14.75
N ASP A 9 17.59 3.89 13.81
CA ASP A 9 16.25 3.67 13.26
C ASP A 9 15.26 3.17 14.33
N LEU A 10 15.70 2.26 15.21
CA LEU A 10 14.86 1.79 16.31
C LEU A 10 14.57 2.89 17.33
N TYR A 11 15.54 3.77 17.59
CA TYR A 11 15.36 4.91 18.49
C TYR A 11 14.42 5.96 17.89
N ALA A 12 14.55 6.23 16.58
CA ALA A 12 13.64 7.11 15.86
C ALA A 12 12.20 6.57 15.87
N ALA A 13 12.01 5.25 15.67
CA ALA A 13 10.69 4.62 15.73
C ALA A 13 10.07 4.62 17.14
N MET A 14 10.88 4.62 18.19
CA MET A 14 10.39 4.71 19.57
C MET A 14 10.20 6.15 20.06
N SER A 15 10.77 7.14 19.36
CA SER A 15 10.49 8.54 19.67
C SER A 15 9.08 8.89 19.18
N ILE A 16 8.20 9.20 20.14
CA ILE A 16 6.83 9.60 19.86
C ILE A 16 6.90 10.95 19.14
N GLN A 17 6.80 10.93 17.82
CA GLN A 17 6.52 12.14 17.06
C GLN A 17 5.07 12.53 17.36
N THR A 18 4.88 13.75 17.85
CA THR A 18 3.55 14.34 17.98
C THR A 18 3.01 14.57 16.57
N VAL A 19 2.21 13.63 16.08
CA VAL A 19 1.45 13.81 14.84
C VAL A 19 0.30 14.77 15.17
N GLU A 20 0.49 16.06 14.88
CA GLU A 20 -0.63 17.00 14.75
C GLU A 20 -1.37 16.66 13.47
N ALA A 21 -2.52 15.99 13.59
CA ALA A 21 -3.47 15.88 12.49
C ALA A 21 -4.11 17.26 12.31
N GLU A 22 -3.75 17.96 11.22
CA GLU A 22 -4.30 19.26 10.86
C GLU A 22 -5.77 19.08 10.45
N GLU A 23 -6.69 19.22 11.41
CA GLU A 23 -8.11 19.41 11.12
C GLU A 23 -8.32 20.84 10.59
N PRO A 24 -9.11 21.09 9.53
CA PRO A 24 -9.37 22.43 9.04
C PRO A 24 -10.22 23.19 10.07
N GLN A 25 -9.57 23.95 10.96
CA GLN A 25 -10.23 24.85 11.90
C GLN A 25 -10.77 26.07 11.16
N LYS A 26 -12.07 26.30 11.35
CA LYS A 26 -12.75 27.55 11.01
C LYS A 26 -12.22 28.68 11.89
N ASP A 27 -11.86 29.75 11.21
CA ASP A 27 -11.57 31.11 11.69
C ASP A 27 -12.54 31.56 12.79
N ASP A 28 -12.02 31.88 13.97
CA ASP A 28 -12.58 32.88 14.90
C ASP A 28 -11.45 33.35 15.85
N GLY A 29 -11.18 34.66 15.84
CA GLY A 29 -9.95 35.26 16.36
C GLY A 29 -9.87 35.48 17.87
N GLY A 30 -8.71 35.93 18.32
CA GLY A 30 -8.49 36.44 19.70
C GLY A 30 -7.05 36.41 20.20
N ASP A 31 -6.26 37.37 19.72
CA ASP A 31 -5.17 38.14 20.38
C ASP A 31 -4.74 37.76 21.83
N GLU A 32 -3.45 37.44 22.05
CA GLU A 32 -2.46 38.36 22.68
C GLU A 32 -1.11 37.68 23.02
N GLY A 33 -0.02 38.33 22.58
CA GLY A 33 1.30 38.37 23.22
C GLY A 33 2.33 37.34 22.76
N SER A 34 3.61 37.63 22.50
CA SER A 34 4.42 38.86 22.41
C SER A 34 5.84 38.38 22.04
N GLU A 35 6.63 39.26 21.42
CA GLU A 35 8.10 39.16 21.17
C GLU A 35 8.48 38.21 20.00
N GLY A 36 9.26 38.57 18.98
CA GLY A 36 10.18 39.68 18.73
C GLY A 36 11.34 39.11 17.87
N GLU A 37 11.87 39.92 16.96
CA GLU A 37 13.14 39.75 16.22
C GLU A 37 13.14 39.02 14.86
N ASP A 38 12.93 39.83 13.83
CA ASP A 38 13.89 40.18 12.76
C ASP A 38 14.60 39.12 11.89
N ASN A 39 14.29 39.25 10.59
CA ASN A 39 15.19 39.25 9.41
C ASN A 39 16.00 37.99 9.07
N LYS A 40 15.70 37.39 7.91
CA LYS A 40 16.58 37.51 6.72
C LYS A 40 15.91 37.05 5.42
N GLU A 41 16.08 37.91 4.42
CA GLU A 41 15.87 37.78 2.98
C GLU A 41 16.25 36.42 2.38
N GLU A 42 15.48 35.92 1.41
CA GLU A 42 16.05 35.30 0.21
C GLU A 42 15.24 35.68 -1.05
N GLN A 43 16.03 36.02 -2.06
CA GLN A 43 15.71 36.74 -3.27
C GLN A 43 15.55 35.75 -4.43
N SER A 44 14.46 35.89 -5.16
CA SER A 44 14.16 35.26 -6.44
C SER A 44 14.99 35.89 -7.57
N GLU A 45 15.61 35.09 -8.45
CA GLU A 45 15.85 35.28 -9.91
C GLU A 45 16.31 33.89 -10.44
N ASP A 46 15.54 33.08 -11.19
CA ASP A 46 14.98 33.16 -12.55
C ASP A 46 15.98 32.98 -13.72
N SER A 47 15.64 31.98 -14.57
CA SER A 47 15.98 31.79 -16.00
C SER A 47 17.44 31.58 -16.42
N GLU A 48 17.78 30.85 -17.49
CA GLU A 48 17.18 29.85 -18.39
C GLU A 48 18.34 29.45 -19.34
N GLU A 49 18.13 28.39 -20.14
CA GLU A 49 18.67 28.20 -21.50
C GLU A 49 19.86 27.24 -21.74
N SER A 50 19.49 26.03 -22.16
CA SER A 50 19.81 25.35 -23.44
C SER A 50 21.24 24.91 -23.80
N GLY A 51 21.32 23.68 -24.35
CA GLY A 51 22.23 23.37 -25.46
C GLY A 51 23.00 22.05 -25.41
N GLU A 52 22.42 20.97 -25.96
CA GLU A 52 23.13 19.85 -26.62
C GLU A 52 23.76 20.33 -27.95
N PRO A 53 24.83 19.71 -28.54
CA PRO A 53 24.74 18.37 -29.17
C PRO A 53 26.03 17.50 -29.35
N GLU A 54 25.80 16.18 -29.54
CA GLU A 54 26.29 15.21 -30.56
C GLU A 54 27.78 14.81 -30.82
N GLU A 55 27.88 13.57 -31.34
CA GLU A 55 28.96 12.77 -31.97
C GLU A 55 29.96 12.02 -31.04
N GLY A 56 30.28 10.73 -31.21
CA GLY A 56 30.06 9.73 -32.28
C GLY A 56 31.28 8.77 -32.28
N GLY A 57 31.08 7.44 -32.39
CA GLY A 57 32.19 6.47 -32.48
C GLY A 57 31.79 5.01 -32.33
N ASP A 58 31.57 4.37 -33.48
CA ASP A 58 31.25 2.95 -33.75
C ASP A 58 32.55 2.10 -33.81
N ASP A 59 32.58 0.91 -33.17
CA ASP A 59 33.25 -0.28 -33.73
C ASP A 59 32.76 -1.55 -33.01
N ALA A 60 32.50 -2.57 -33.81
CA ALA A 60 31.77 -3.78 -33.52
C ALA A 60 32.61 -4.90 -32.87
N GLU A 61 32.05 -5.57 -31.86
CA GLU A 61 32.25 -7.00 -31.63
C GLU A 61 30.88 -7.65 -31.38
N GLU A 62 30.51 -8.50 -32.33
CA GLU A 62 29.31 -9.33 -32.41
C GLU A 62 29.57 -10.64 -31.64
N GLU A 63 28.51 -11.21 -31.05
CA GLU A 63 28.37 -12.61 -30.64
C GLU A 63 29.18 -13.11 -29.42
N GLU A 64 28.69 -12.81 -28.22
CA GLU A 64 28.61 -13.82 -27.15
C GLU A 64 27.16 -13.84 -26.59
N GLU A 65 26.39 -14.75 -27.19
CA GLU A 65 25.26 -15.54 -26.66
C GLU A 65 24.76 -15.11 -25.25
N GLU A 66 23.64 -14.39 -25.14
CA GLU A 66 22.29 -14.98 -25.08
C GLU A 66 22.08 -16.13 -24.06
N GLU A 67 22.81 -16.20 -22.95
CA GLU A 67 22.56 -17.21 -21.89
C GLU A 67 22.50 -16.66 -20.44
N GLU A 68 22.02 -15.43 -20.21
CA GLU A 68 21.78 -14.92 -18.81
C GLU A 68 20.32 -14.55 -18.50
N GLU A 69 19.31 -15.00 -19.27
CA GLU A 69 17.89 -14.64 -19.05
C GLU A 69 16.93 -15.80 -18.69
N GLU A 70 17.40 -17.01 -18.35
CA GLU A 70 16.49 -18.14 -18.01
C GLU A 70 16.70 -18.78 -16.61
N GLU A 71 17.15 -18.01 -15.62
CA GLU A 71 17.04 -18.41 -14.20
C GLU A 71 16.13 -17.44 -13.41
N GLU A 72 14.98 -17.04 -13.97
CA GLU A 72 13.82 -16.74 -13.09
C GLU A 72 13.20 -18.08 -12.68
N GLU A 73 13.87 -18.74 -11.74
CA GLU A 73 13.38 -19.92 -11.02
C GLU A 73 11.93 -19.64 -10.56
N ASP A 74 10.97 -20.33 -11.20
CA ASP A 74 9.54 -20.41 -10.88
C ASP A 74 9.29 -20.18 -9.37
N GLU A 75 9.07 -18.93 -8.96
CA GLU A 75 8.88 -18.61 -7.55
C GLU A 75 7.62 -19.36 -7.09
N PRO A 76 7.67 -20.14 -6.00
CA PRO A 76 6.54 -20.96 -5.61
C PRO A 76 5.33 -20.08 -5.34
N GLU A 77 4.29 -20.21 -6.18
CA GLU A 77 3.05 -19.44 -6.03
C GLU A 77 2.45 -19.60 -4.63
N ASP A 78 1.89 -18.52 -4.06
CA ASP A 78 1.16 -18.60 -2.80
C ASP A 78 -0.09 -19.51 -2.96
N ILE A 79 -0.07 -20.63 -2.26
CA ILE A 79 -1.14 -21.62 -2.23
C ILE A 79 -2.32 -21.20 -1.36
N LYS A 80 -2.16 -20.23 -0.46
CA LYS A 80 -3.21 -19.72 0.43
C LYS A 80 -4.46 -19.26 -0.32
N PRO A 81 -4.39 -18.35 -1.31
CA PRO A 81 -5.58 -17.86 -2.01
C PRO A 81 -6.39 -19.00 -2.66
N LYS A 82 -5.71 -19.97 -3.29
CA LYS A 82 -6.36 -21.15 -3.88
C LYS A 82 -7.12 -21.96 -2.82
N LEU A 83 -6.52 -22.19 -1.65
CA LEU A 83 -7.16 -22.91 -0.55
C LEU A 83 -8.34 -22.14 0.06
N GLU A 84 -8.23 -20.83 0.19
CA GLU A 84 -9.33 -19.98 0.68
C GLU A 84 -10.51 -20.00 -0.28
N GLU A 85 -10.30 -19.91 -1.59
CA GLU A 85 -11.35 -20.02 -2.60
C GLU A 85 -12.05 -21.38 -2.59
N GLU A 86 -11.30 -22.47 -2.48
CA GLU A 86 -11.86 -23.82 -2.32
C GLU A 86 -12.71 -23.92 -1.06
N CYS A 87 -12.25 -23.32 0.05
CA CYS A 87 -12.97 -23.29 1.31
C CYS A 87 -14.25 -22.47 1.23
N LEU A 88 -14.27 -21.37 0.48
CA LEU A 88 -15.48 -20.56 0.22
C LEU A 88 -16.55 -21.31 -0.58
N LYS A 89 -16.15 -22.27 -1.42
CA LYS A 89 -17.07 -23.13 -2.20
C LYS A 89 -17.70 -24.26 -1.38
N THR A 90 -17.26 -24.47 -0.13
CA THR A 90 -17.82 -25.51 0.74
C THR A 90 -19.23 -25.14 1.20
N SER A 91 -20.06 -26.14 1.50
CA SER A 91 -21.44 -25.91 1.98
C SER A 91 -21.52 -25.13 3.30
N ALA A 92 -20.45 -25.11 4.09
CA ALA A 92 -20.39 -24.36 5.34
C ALA A 92 -20.12 -22.87 5.12
N CYS A 93 -19.23 -22.52 4.18
CA CYS A 93 -18.83 -21.12 3.94
C CYS A 93 -19.57 -20.47 2.76
N ALA A 94 -20.15 -21.24 1.84
CA ALA A 94 -20.87 -20.71 0.69
C ALA A 94 -22.03 -19.76 1.04
N PRO A 95 -22.85 -20.03 2.09
CA PRO A 95 -23.88 -19.08 2.51
C PRO A 95 -23.30 -17.75 3.01
N LEU A 96 -22.15 -17.79 3.71
CA LEU A 96 -21.49 -16.59 4.22
C LEU A 96 -20.89 -15.76 3.09
N LYS A 97 -20.33 -16.42 2.07
CA LYS A 97 -19.91 -15.76 0.84
C LYS A 97 -21.09 -15.07 0.14
N HIS A 98 -22.23 -15.76 0.01
CA HIS A 98 -23.43 -15.17 -0.59
C HIS A 98 -23.88 -13.90 0.16
N HIS A 99 -23.88 -13.90 1.50
CA HIS A 99 -24.23 -12.71 2.27
C HIS A 99 -23.25 -11.54 2.04
N TYR A 100 -21.96 -11.82 1.95
CA TYR A 100 -20.97 -10.80 1.60
C TYR A 100 -21.20 -10.24 0.19
N ASP A 101 -21.42 -11.10 -0.80
CA ASP A 101 -21.66 -10.68 -2.19
C ASP A 101 -22.93 -9.81 -2.28
N GLU A 102 -24.00 -10.19 -1.59
CA GLU A 102 -25.25 -9.41 -1.51
C GLU A 102 -25.06 -8.04 -0.84
N CYS A 103 -24.25 -7.98 0.23
CA CYS A 103 -23.87 -6.71 0.84
C CYS A 103 -23.06 -5.84 -0.12
N ALA A 104 -22.07 -6.42 -0.80
CA ALA A 104 -21.21 -5.71 -1.74
C ALA A 104 -22.01 -5.11 -2.91
N GLU A 105 -22.96 -5.87 -3.47
CA GLU A 105 -23.88 -5.37 -4.50
C GLU A 105 -24.72 -4.18 -4.00
N ARG A 106 -25.19 -4.24 -2.75
CA ARG A 106 -25.99 -3.16 -2.14
C ARG A 106 -25.15 -1.90 -1.91
N VAL A 107 -23.94 -2.04 -1.38
CA VAL A 107 -22.99 -0.94 -1.19
C VAL A 107 -22.57 -0.31 -2.52
N GLN A 108 -22.30 -1.13 -3.53
CA GLN A 108 -21.99 -0.64 -4.88
C GLN A 108 -23.16 0.16 -5.44
N HIS A 109 -24.38 -0.37 -5.36
CA HIS A 109 -25.57 0.32 -5.83
C HIS A 109 -25.80 1.66 -5.10
N GLN A 110 -25.64 1.72 -3.78
CA GLN A 110 -25.73 2.98 -3.04
C GLN A 110 -24.65 3.98 -3.48
N THR A 111 -23.43 3.52 -3.70
CA THR A 111 -22.31 4.36 -4.15
C THR A 111 -22.57 4.93 -5.54
N GLU A 112 -23.09 4.12 -6.47
CA GLU A 112 -23.46 4.56 -7.82
C GLU A 112 -24.62 5.57 -7.82
N GLN A 113 -25.61 5.42 -6.92
CA GLN A 113 -26.78 6.31 -6.87
C GLN A 113 -26.57 7.59 -6.08
N HIS A 114 -25.80 7.54 -5.00
CA HIS A 114 -25.67 8.64 -4.03
C HIS A 114 -24.24 9.18 -3.91
N GLY A 115 -23.28 8.61 -4.63
CA GLY A 115 -21.85 8.96 -4.55
C GLY A 115 -21.16 8.46 -3.27
N LYS A 116 -21.90 7.84 -2.35
CA LYS A 116 -21.42 7.23 -1.12
C LYS A 116 -22.40 6.16 -0.64
N ALA A 117 -21.88 5.11 0.01
CA ALA A 117 -22.71 4.14 0.74
C ALA A 117 -22.91 4.57 2.19
N GLU A 118 -24.05 4.23 2.77
CA GLU A 118 -24.38 4.46 4.19
C GLU A 118 -24.07 3.25 5.09
N GLU A 119 -23.73 2.10 4.49
CA GLU A 119 -23.37 0.86 5.17
C GLU A 119 -22.00 0.34 4.67
N ASP A 120 -21.37 -0.53 5.46
CA ASP A 120 -20.18 -1.28 5.10
C ASP A 120 -20.43 -2.79 5.23
N CYS A 121 -19.57 -3.61 4.63
CA CYS A 121 -19.69 -5.08 4.61
C CYS A 121 -18.64 -5.78 5.48
N VAL A 122 -18.10 -5.09 6.50
CA VAL A 122 -17.00 -5.63 7.31
C VAL A 122 -17.45 -6.83 8.15
N GLU A 123 -18.69 -6.80 8.65
CA GLU A 123 -19.26 -7.91 9.41
C GLU A 123 -19.40 -9.18 8.55
N GLU A 124 -20.00 -9.08 7.37
CA GLU A 124 -20.15 -10.19 6.44
C GLU A 124 -18.80 -10.69 5.95
N PHE A 125 -17.86 -9.78 5.69
CA PHE A 125 -16.49 -10.13 5.35
C PHE A 125 -15.81 -10.93 6.46
N PHE A 126 -15.98 -10.52 7.73
CA PHE A 126 -15.41 -11.25 8.86
C PHE A 126 -16.02 -12.64 9.02
N HIS A 127 -17.34 -12.78 8.85
CA HIS A 127 -17.97 -14.10 8.88
C HIS A 127 -17.47 -14.99 7.75
N MET A 128 -17.41 -14.48 6.53
CA MET A 128 -16.90 -15.19 5.36
C MET A 128 -15.43 -15.62 5.55
N MET A 129 -14.55 -14.69 5.90
CA MET A 129 -13.12 -14.95 6.04
C MET A 129 -12.80 -15.80 7.26
N HIS A 130 -13.56 -15.67 8.36
CA HIS A 130 -13.39 -16.54 9.52
C HIS A 130 -13.64 -18.01 9.13
N CYS A 131 -14.71 -18.27 8.38
CA CYS A 131 -15.02 -19.62 7.90
C CYS A 131 -13.94 -20.13 6.93
N ALA A 132 -13.56 -19.32 5.93
CA ALA A 132 -12.55 -19.70 4.94
C ALA A 132 -11.19 -19.98 5.61
N SER A 133 -10.76 -19.12 6.53
CA SER A 133 -9.49 -19.24 7.24
C SER A 133 -9.43 -20.48 8.14
N GLN A 134 -10.52 -20.78 8.86
CA GLN A 134 -10.59 -22.01 9.66
C GLN A 134 -10.49 -23.28 8.82
N CYS A 135 -11.05 -23.26 7.61
CA CYS A 135 -10.95 -24.36 6.66
C CYS A 135 -9.56 -24.45 6.00
N ALA A 136 -8.96 -23.31 5.63
CA ALA A 136 -7.73 -23.24 4.87
C ALA A 136 -6.48 -23.45 5.74
N ALA A 137 -6.44 -22.92 6.97
CA ALA A 137 -5.29 -22.99 7.87
C ALA A 137 -4.70 -24.41 8.02
N PRO A 138 -5.47 -25.45 8.39
CA PRO A 138 -4.90 -26.80 8.54
C PRO A 138 -4.42 -27.43 7.22
N LYS A 139 -4.89 -26.95 6.07
CA LYS A 139 -4.44 -27.42 4.75
C LYS A 139 -3.16 -26.71 4.32
N LEU A 140 -3.11 -25.40 4.53
CA LEU A 140 -1.99 -24.52 4.22
C LEU A 140 -0.72 -24.98 4.96
N PHE A 141 -0.78 -25.10 6.29
CA PHE A 141 0.37 -25.49 7.11
C PHE A 141 0.88 -26.93 6.88
N ARG A 142 0.16 -27.77 6.12
CA ARG A 142 0.64 -29.09 5.69
C ARG A 142 1.47 -29.04 4.42
N GLN A 143 1.33 -27.99 3.62
CA GLN A 143 1.96 -27.83 2.32
C GLN A 143 3.20 -26.92 2.39
N LEU A 144 3.22 -25.98 3.34
CA LEU A 144 4.40 -25.18 3.65
C LEU A 144 5.51 -26.07 4.24
N ARG A 145 6.75 -25.88 3.79
CA ARG A 145 7.95 -26.61 4.25
C ARG A 145 8.95 -25.69 4.92
#